data_AF-A0A416GGJ8-F1
#
_entry.id   AF-A0A416GGJ8-F1
#
_cell.length_a   1.000
_cell.length_b   1.000
_cell.length_c   1.000
_cell.angle_alpha   90.00
_cell.angle_beta   90.00
_cell.angle_gamma   90.00
#
_symmetry.space_group_name_H-M   'P 1'
#
loop_
_entity.id
_entity.type
_entity.pdbx_description
1 polymer ?
#
loop_
_entity_poly.entity_id
_entity_poly.type
_entity_poly.pdbx_seq_one_letter_code
_entity_poly.pdbx_strand_id
1 'polypeptide(L)'
;MTFDLYTIDWTAIGSIITFFAMIIAYWTIHLSNKQNKSNQQFQILLIKREIEQKRLDELVESIIAINDSIQPTDILNYSVKLIHGYYTKEDQSFINLLAAKDESNNNKLSIQLMKYNKNLPAREVLITLSRMRHIYGECIRNISILNLYKTNSMVSPSELKKMIKNMVKISKEVSPELEKNIHDILKTKSNDLDKAVNLLNIFCYAISNDLLRNKKMFEKHLCAFVQKEQERIDKIIYKDS
;
A
#
# COMPACT_ATOMS: atom_id res chain seq x y z
N MET A 1 -80.44 33.32 35.91
CA MET A 1 -79.17 33.99 35.57
C MET A 1 -78.73 33.50 34.21
N THR A 2 -79.07 34.25 33.18
CA THR A 2 -78.63 34.04 31.80
C THR A 2 -77.17 34.47 31.73
N PHE A 3 -76.26 33.53 31.48
CA PHE A 3 -74.86 33.87 31.18
C PHE A 3 -74.84 34.52 29.80
N ASP A 4 -74.78 35.84 29.81
CA ASP A 4 -74.67 36.65 28.61
C ASP A 4 -73.29 36.44 28.00
N LEU A 5 -73.22 35.66 26.93
CA LEU A 5 -72.01 35.39 26.14
C LEU A 5 -71.70 36.53 25.15
N TYR A 6 -72.32 37.71 25.33
CA TYR A 6 -72.33 38.79 24.34
C TYR A 6 -71.27 39.88 24.52
N THR A 7 -70.26 39.65 25.38
CA THR A 7 -69.10 40.55 25.49
C THR A 7 -67.79 39.80 25.53
N ILE A 8 -67.61 38.79 24.67
CA ILE A 8 -66.23 38.48 24.26
C ILE A 8 -65.87 39.54 23.22
N ASP A 9 -65.12 40.54 23.67
CA ASP A 9 -64.60 41.60 22.83
C ASP A 9 -63.95 40.99 21.58
N TRP A 10 -64.42 41.34 20.39
CA TRP A 10 -63.91 40.80 19.12
C TRP A 10 -62.39 41.01 19.00
N THR A 11 -61.86 42.03 19.69
CA THR A 11 -60.42 42.28 19.84
C THR A 11 -59.70 41.24 20.70
N ALA A 12 -60.36 40.66 21.71
CA ALA A 12 -59.83 39.57 22.54
C ALA A 12 -59.80 38.23 21.80
N ILE A 13 -60.79 37.94 20.94
CA ILE A 13 -60.74 36.75 20.04
C ILE A 13 -59.63 36.92 19.01
N GLY A 14 -59.49 38.12 18.43
CA GLY A 14 -58.42 38.45 17.49
C GLY A 14 -57.02 38.30 18.09
N SER A 15 -56.82 38.69 19.35
CA SER A 15 -55.53 38.56 20.05
C SER A 15 -55.18 37.09 20.36
N ILE A 16 -56.16 36.27 20.74
CA ILE A 16 -56.00 34.82 20.94
C ILE A 16 -55.59 34.15 19.62
N ILE A 17 -56.26 34.46 18.50
CA ILE A 17 -55.92 33.91 17.18
C ILE A 17 -54.50 34.31 16.76
N THR A 18 -54.11 35.58 16.99
CA THR A 18 -52.77 36.08 16.66
C THR A 18 -51.69 35.39 17.49
N PHE A 19 -51.96 35.13 18.77
CA PHE A 19 -51.06 34.40 19.67
C PHE A 19 -50.86 32.93 19.21
N PHE A 20 -51.94 32.23 18.85
CA PHE A 20 -51.83 30.88 18.29
C PHE A 20 -51.07 30.85 16.96
N ALA A 21 -51.31 31.81 16.06
CA ALA A 21 -50.55 31.94 14.82
C ALA A 21 -49.05 32.18 15.06
N MET A 22 -48.71 32.99 16.08
CA MET A 22 -47.32 33.25 16.48
C MET A 22 -46.63 31.98 17.01
N ILE A 23 -47.34 31.17 17.80
CA ILE A 23 -46.85 29.87 18.28
C ILE A 23 -46.60 28.94 17.10
N ILE A 24 -47.56 28.79 16.18
CA ILE A 24 -47.39 27.93 15.00
C ILE A 24 -46.21 28.39 14.14
N ALA A 25 -46.07 29.70 13.90
CA ALA A 25 -44.93 30.26 13.18
C ALA A 25 -43.60 29.96 13.89
N TYR A 26 -43.53 30.15 15.20
CA TYR A 26 -42.34 29.81 16.01
C TYR A 26 -41.98 28.32 15.89
N TRP A 27 -42.95 27.42 16.04
CA TRP A 27 -42.73 25.98 15.89
C TRP A 27 -42.27 25.62 14.48
N THR A 28 -42.86 26.22 13.46
CA THR A 28 -42.50 25.99 12.05
C THR A 28 -41.06 26.45 11.77
N ILE A 29 -40.67 27.62 12.26
CA ILE A 29 -39.29 28.15 12.15
C ILE A 29 -38.32 27.25 12.92
N HIS A 30 -38.67 26.82 14.13
CA HIS A 30 -37.84 25.93 14.94
C HIS A 30 -37.63 24.56 14.27
N LEU A 31 -38.69 23.94 13.74
CA LEU A 31 -38.63 22.70 12.96
C LEU A 31 -37.78 22.86 11.69
N SER A 32 -37.96 23.96 10.96
CA SER A 32 -37.17 24.28 9.77
C SER A 32 -35.69 24.44 10.10
N ASN A 33 -35.35 25.19 11.16
CA ASN A 33 -33.96 25.33 11.62
C ASN A 33 -33.35 24.00 12.07
N LYS A 34 -34.13 23.15 12.76
CA LYS A 34 -33.69 21.80 13.18
C LYS A 34 -33.42 20.91 11.95
N GLN A 35 -34.30 20.92 10.96
CA GLN A 35 -34.11 20.20 9.70
C GLN A 35 -32.91 20.72 8.92
N ASN A 36 -32.73 22.03 8.81
CA ASN A 36 -31.58 22.64 8.12
C ASN A 36 -30.27 22.25 8.79
N LYS A 37 -30.19 22.30 10.13
CA LYS A 37 -29.00 21.85 10.88
C LYS A 37 -28.70 20.37 10.66
N SER A 38 -29.74 19.52 10.70
CA SER A 38 -29.60 18.08 10.42
C SER A 38 -29.11 17.82 8.98
N ASN A 39 -29.63 18.58 8.01
CA ASN A 39 -29.24 18.45 6.61
C ASN A 39 -27.79 18.91 6.38
N GLN A 40 -27.38 20.01 7.00
CA GLN A 40 -25.98 20.47 6.97
C GLN A 40 -25.03 19.43 7.58
N GLN A 41 -25.39 18.85 8.73
CA GLN A 41 -24.61 17.78 9.36
C GLN A 41 -24.50 16.55 8.44
N PHE A 42 -25.61 16.14 7.82
CA PHE A 42 -25.63 15.04 6.87
C PHE A 42 -24.72 15.31 5.66
N GLN A 43 -24.79 16.51 5.07
CA GLN A 43 -23.89 16.89 3.96
C GLN A 43 -22.40 16.85 4.36
N ILE A 44 -22.06 17.30 5.57
CA ILE A 44 -20.68 17.21 6.09
C ILE A 44 -20.25 15.73 6.20
N LEU A 45 -21.12 14.84 6.67
CA LEU A 45 -20.83 13.41 6.76
C LEU A 45 -20.65 12.77 5.38
N LEU A 46 -21.46 13.17 4.38
CA LEU A 46 -21.31 12.71 2.99
C LEU A 46 -19.95 13.13 2.41
N ILE A 47 -19.59 14.41 2.53
CA ILE A 47 -18.29 14.93 2.06
C ILE A 47 -17.14 14.19 2.76
N LYS A 48 -17.25 13.98 4.07
CA LYS A 48 -16.24 13.23 4.83
C LYS A 48 -16.10 11.79 4.35
N ARG A 49 -17.21 11.11 4.05
CA ARG A 49 -17.20 9.76 3.49
C ARG A 49 -16.52 9.74 2.13
N GLU A 50 -16.85 10.67 1.25
CA GLU A 50 -16.25 10.78 -0.09
C GLU A 50 -14.73 11.02 -0.03
N ILE A 51 -14.28 11.91 0.85
CA ILE A 51 -12.84 12.17 1.06
C ILE A 51 -12.13 10.91 1.56
N GLU A 52 -12.70 10.19 2.53
CA GLU A 52 -12.09 8.97 3.06
C GLU A 52 -12.10 7.83 2.04
N GLN A 53 -13.14 7.72 1.21
CA GLN A 53 -13.20 6.77 0.09
C GLN A 53 -12.07 7.05 -0.91
N LYS A 54 -11.95 8.30 -1.36
CA LYS A 54 -10.92 8.71 -2.31
C LYS A 54 -9.51 8.42 -1.78
N ARG A 55 -9.26 8.67 -0.49
CA ARG A 55 -7.97 8.35 0.16
C ARG A 55 -7.68 6.85 0.14
N LEU A 56 -8.68 6.02 0.42
CA LEU A 56 -8.54 4.57 0.37
C LEU A 56 -8.24 4.11 -1.06
N ASP A 57 -9.00 4.59 -2.05
CA ASP A 57 -8.82 4.24 -3.46
C ASP A 57 -7.41 4.62 -3.96
N GLU A 58 -6.96 5.85 -3.69
CA GLU A 58 -5.61 6.32 -4.06
C GLU A 58 -4.49 5.50 -3.39
N LEU A 59 -4.68 5.11 -2.13
CA LEU A 59 -3.73 4.27 -1.40
C LEU A 59 -3.67 2.86 -2.01
N VAL A 60 -4.83 2.25 -2.27
CA VAL A 60 -4.95 0.91 -2.83
C VAL A 60 -4.37 0.86 -4.24
N GLU A 61 -4.71 1.81 -5.10
CA GLU A 61 -4.16 1.92 -6.45
C GLU A 61 -2.63 2.06 -6.40
N SER A 62 -2.12 2.91 -5.50
CA SER A 62 -0.68 3.06 -5.29
C SER A 62 -0.02 1.75 -4.84
N ILE A 63 -0.65 1.01 -3.94
CA ILE A 63 -0.16 -0.27 -3.43
C ILE A 63 -0.14 -1.34 -4.53
N ILE A 64 -1.24 -1.47 -5.28
CA ILE A 64 -1.38 -2.44 -6.37
C ILE A 64 -0.31 -2.18 -7.43
N ALA A 65 -0.13 -0.93 -7.88
CA ALA A 65 0.88 -0.59 -8.87
C ALA A 65 2.32 -0.95 -8.42
N ILE A 66 2.64 -0.74 -7.13
CA ILE A 66 3.95 -1.12 -6.57
C ILE A 66 4.08 -2.64 -6.46
N ASN A 67 3.02 -3.35 -6.06
CA ASN A 67 3.02 -4.81 -5.97
C ASN A 67 3.14 -5.48 -7.34
N ASP A 68 2.47 -4.95 -8.36
CA ASP A 68 2.48 -5.49 -9.72
C ASP A 68 3.82 -5.31 -10.42
N SER A 69 4.55 -4.25 -10.08
CA SER A 69 5.91 -4.05 -10.58
C SER A 69 6.97 -4.94 -9.91
N ILE A 70 6.60 -5.72 -8.87
CA ILE A 70 7.43 -6.84 -8.40
C ILE A 70 7.14 -8.04 -9.31
N GLN A 71 8.12 -8.37 -10.16
CA GLN A 71 8.04 -9.42 -11.17
C GLN A 71 9.13 -10.50 -10.94
N PRO A 72 8.89 -11.44 -10.01
CA PRO A 72 9.93 -12.40 -9.59
C PRO A 72 10.34 -13.40 -10.69
N THR A 73 9.46 -13.64 -11.66
CA THR A 73 9.71 -14.51 -12.82
C THR A 73 10.72 -13.90 -13.78
N ASP A 74 10.61 -12.59 -14.02
CA ASP A 74 11.48 -11.88 -14.96
C ASP A 74 12.91 -11.88 -14.43
N ILE A 75 13.09 -11.55 -13.14
CA ILE A 75 14.38 -11.62 -12.45
C ILE A 75 15.01 -13.01 -12.58
N LEU A 76 14.23 -14.08 -12.34
CA LEU A 76 14.73 -15.45 -12.45
C LEU A 76 15.21 -15.73 -13.88
N ASN A 77 14.42 -15.35 -14.90
CA ASN A 77 14.80 -15.51 -16.31
C ASN A 77 16.12 -14.77 -16.64
N TYR A 78 16.29 -13.53 -16.18
CA TYR A 78 17.53 -12.77 -16.39
C TYR A 78 18.73 -13.39 -15.69
N SER A 79 18.55 -13.89 -14.46
CA SER A 79 19.62 -14.59 -13.75
C SER A 79 20.10 -15.81 -14.55
N VAL A 80 19.17 -16.60 -15.09
CA VAL A 80 19.48 -17.79 -15.90
C VAL A 80 20.24 -17.39 -17.17
N LYS A 81 19.78 -16.37 -17.90
CA LYS A 81 20.47 -15.85 -19.08
C LYS A 81 21.89 -15.37 -18.75
N LEU A 82 22.06 -14.66 -17.63
CA LEU A 82 23.35 -14.16 -17.18
C LEU A 82 24.31 -15.31 -16.84
N ILE A 83 23.83 -16.35 -16.15
CA ILE A 83 24.63 -17.52 -15.78
C ILE A 83 25.10 -18.26 -17.03
N HIS A 84 24.19 -18.55 -17.96
CA HIS A 84 24.47 -19.35 -19.17
C HIS A 84 25.17 -18.56 -20.30
N GLY A 85 25.32 -17.24 -20.16
CA GLY A 85 26.09 -16.42 -21.09
C GLY A 85 25.33 -15.95 -22.33
N TYR A 86 23.99 -16.04 -22.34
CA TYR A 86 23.14 -15.54 -23.43
C TYR A 86 22.52 -14.16 -23.12
N TYR A 87 23.06 -13.45 -22.13
CA TYR A 87 22.57 -12.15 -21.70
C TYR A 87 22.91 -11.05 -22.70
N THR A 88 21.90 -10.32 -23.19
CA THR A 88 22.06 -9.34 -24.27
C THR A 88 22.11 -7.88 -23.78
N LYS A 89 22.38 -6.94 -24.69
CA LYS A 89 22.29 -5.51 -24.40
C LYS A 89 20.85 -5.06 -24.12
N GLU A 90 19.87 -5.69 -24.78
CA GLU A 90 18.44 -5.46 -24.51
C GLU A 90 18.09 -5.93 -23.10
N ASP A 91 18.58 -7.09 -22.68
CA ASP A 91 18.42 -7.58 -21.31
C ASP A 91 19.04 -6.59 -20.30
N GLN A 92 20.22 -6.04 -20.60
CA GLN A 92 20.85 -4.99 -19.79
C GLN A 92 20.01 -3.72 -19.68
N SER A 93 19.49 -3.23 -20.81
CA SER A 93 18.62 -2.06 -20.84
C SER A 93 17.36 -2.29 -19.99
N PHE A 94 16.78 -3.49 -20.07
CA PHE A 94 15.61 -3.85 -19.28
C PHE A 94 15.92 -3.92 -17.77
N ILE A 95 17.02 -4.53 -17.36
CA ILE A 95 17.43 -4.56 -15.95
C ILE A 95 17.68 -3.15 -15.41
N ASN A 96 18.28 -2.26 -16.20
CA ASN A 96 18.46 -0.85 -15.81
C ASN A 96 17.10 -0.14 -15.66
N LEU A 97 16.15 -0.42 -16.55
CA LEU A 97 14.78 0.09 -16.43
C LEU A 97 14.10 -0.42 -15.15
N LEU A 98 14.28 -1.71 -14.82
CA LEU A 98 13.77 -2.28 -13.56
C LEU A 98 14.38 -1.59 -12.35
N ALA A 99 15.69 -1.34 -12.35
CA ALA A 99 16.37 -0.64 -11.26
C ALA A 99 15.85 0.79 -11.06
N ALA A 100 15.69 1.55 -12.15
CA ALA A 100 15.13 2.91 -12.10
C ALA A 100 13.67 2.91 -11.60
N LYS A 101 12.86 1.94 -12.06
CA LYS A 101 11.49 1.74 -11.56
C LYS A 101 11.49 1.33 -10.09
N ASP A 102 12.47 0.55 -9.64
CA ASP A 102 12.60 0.13 -8.25
C ASP A 102 12.82 1.32 -7.33
N GLU A 103 13.76 2.19 -7.68
CA GLU A 103 14.02 3.43 -6.94
C GLU A 103 12.77 4.32 -6.85
N SER A 104 12.10 4.55 -7.99
CA SER A 104 10.87 5.35 -8.03
C SER A 104 9.76 4.77 -7.14
N ASN A 105 9.55 3.45 -7.19
CA ASN A 105 8.55 2.78 -6.37
C ASN A 105 8.91 2.79 -4.88
N ASN A 106 10.19 2.66 -4.52
CA ASN A 106 10.67 2.78 -3.14
C ASN A 106 10.44 4.20 -2.60
N ASN A 107 10.65 5.24 -3.41
CA ASN A 107 10.33 6.62 -3.05
C ASN A 107 8.82 6.80 -2.83
N LYS A 108 8.00 6.31 -3.76
CA LYS A 108 6.53 6.35 -3.63
C LYS A 108 6.07 5.65 -2.35
N LEU A 109 6.62 4.47 -2.05
CA LEU A 109 6.28 3.70 -0.86
C LEU A 109 6.69 4.41 0.43
N SER A 110 7.88 5.02 0.44
CA SER A 110 8.38 5.81 1.56
C SER A 110 7.46 7.00 1.87
N ILE A 111 6.99 7.69 0.83
CA ILE A 111 6.01 8.78 0.98
C ILE A 111 4.70 8.24 1.57
N GLN A 112 4.20 7.08 1.12
CA GLN A 112 2.98 6.50 1.68
C GLN A 112 3.16 6.09 3.15
N LEU A 113 4.29 5.50 3.51
CA LEU A 113 4.62 5.17 4.90
C LEU A 113 4.64 6.41 5.80
N MET A 114 5.17 7.54 5.30
CA MET A 114 5.13 8.82 6.02
C MET A 114 3.70 9.34 6.18
N LYS A 115 2.91 9.34 5.11
CA LYS A 115 1.51 9.81 5.11
C LYS A 115 0.62 8.99 6.05
N TYR A 116 0.79 7.67 6.06
CA TYR A 116 -0.06 6.74 6.79
C TYR A 116 0.56 6.21 8.08
N ASN A 117 1.65 6.82 8.58
CA ASN A 117 2.36 6.34 9.77
C ASN A 117 1.48 6.18 11.01
N LYS A 118 0.44 7.02 11.16
CA LYS A 118 -0.51 6.98 12.27
C LYS A 118 -1.70 6.03 12.04
N ASN A 119 -1.94 5.58 10.80
CA ASN A 119 -2.96 4.60 10.47
C ASN A 119 -2.33 3.20 10.59
N LEU A 120 -2.47 2.58 11.75
CA LEU A 120 -1.87 1.27 12.06
C LEU A 120 -2.23 0.21 10.99
N PRO A 121 -3.50 0.00 10.62
CA PRO A 121 -3.86 -0.95 9.56
C PRO A 121 -3.15 -0.70 8.22
N ALA A 122 -3.14 0.55 7.74
CA ALA A 122 -2.47 0.89 6.48
C ALA A 122 -0.95 0.71 6.57
N ARG A 123 -0.36 1.08 7.71
CA ARG A 123 1.08 0.96 7.95
C ARG A 123 1.55 -0.50 7.89
N GLU A 124 0.81 -1.44 8.46
CA GLU A 124 1.18 -2.86 8.41
C GLU A 124 1.22 -3.42 6.98
N VAL A 125 0.23 -3.05 6.16
CA VAL A 125 0.21 -3.40 4.73
C VAL A 125 1.43 -2.79 4.01
N LEU A 126 1.69 -1.50 4.22
CA LEU A 126 2.82 -0.80 3.59
C LEU A 126 4.19 -1.34 4.04
N ILE A 127 4.36 -1.74 5.30
CA ILE A 127 5.59 -2.39 5.80
C ILE A 127 5.79 -3.74 5.12
N THR A 128 4.72 -4.52 4.96
CA THR A 128 4.80 -5.84 4.29
C THR A 128 5.24 -5.67 2.84
N LEU A 129 4.63 -4.73 2.11
CA LEU A 129 5.02 -4.39 0.75
C LEU A 129 6.47 -3.90 0.68
N SER A 130 6.90 -3.09 1.65
CA SER A 130 8.27 -2.57 1.72
C SER A 130 9.31 -3.67 1.87
N ARG A 131 9.03 -4.69 2.71
CA ARG A 131 9.92 -5.84 2.87
C ARG A 131 10.05 -6.64 1.57
N MET A 132 8.93 -6.95 0.91
CA MET A 132 8.95 -7.64 -0.38
C MET A 132 9.74 -6.84 -1.42
N ARG A 133 9.53 -5.52 -1.46
CA ARG A 133 10.22 -4.64 -2.40
C ARG A 133 11.72 -4.57 -2.15
N HIS A 134 12.14 -4.46 -0.90
CA HIS A 134 13.54 -4.47 -0.52
C HIS A 134 14.23 -5.75 -1.00
N ILE A 135 13.63 -6.93 -0.78
CA ILE A 135 14.18 -8.21 -1.26
C ILE A 135 14.27 -8.24 -2.78
N TYR A 136 13.25 -7.75 -3.48
CA TYR A 136 13.23 -7.66 -4.94
C TYR A 136 14.35 -6.74 -5.49
N GLY A 137 14.51 -5.55 -4.92
CA GLY A 137 15.54 -4.57 -5.31
C GLY A 137 16.95 -5.10 -5.09
N GLU A 138 17.19 -5.83 -4.00
CA GLU A 138 18.48 -6.50 -3.75
C GLU A 138 18.81 -7.53 -4.84
N CYS A 139 17.81 -8.19 -5.39
CA CYS A 139 18.00 -9.14 -6.47
C CYS A 139 18.40 -8.46 -7.79
N ILE A 140 17.70 -7.37 -8.16
CA ILE A 140 18.05 -6.54 -9.32
C ILE A 140 19.48 -6.03 -9.18
N ARG A 141 19.83 -5.49 -8.00
CA ARG A 141 21.16 -4.94 -7.71
C ARG A 141 22.26 -5.98 -7.91
N ASN A 142 22.07 -7.20 -7.41
CA ASN A 142 23.07 -8.27 -7.53
C ASN A 142 23.24 -8.73 -8.99
N ILE A 143 22.16 -8.81 -9.78
CA ILE A 143 22.22 -9.12 -11.21
C ILE A 143 22.98 -8.03 -11.97
N SER A 144 22.66 -6.75 -11.73
CA SER A 144 23.34 -5.62 -12.35
C SER A 144 24.83 -5.60 -12.07
N ILE A 145 25.24 -5.80 -10.80
CA ILE A 145 26.65 -5.83 -10.40
C ILE A 145 27.38 -6.99 -11.07
N LEU A 146 26.81 -8.19 -11.08
CA LEU A 146 27.44 -9.36 -11.71
C LEU A 146 27.59 -9.22 -13.23
N ASN A 147 26.60 -8.60 -13.88
CA ASN A 147 26.71 -8.28 -15.29
C ASN A 147 27.89 -7.33 -15.58
N LEU A 148 28.08 -6.29 -14.75
CA LEU A 148 29.23 -5.39 -14.88
C LEU A 148 30.57 -6.12 -14.68
N TYR A 149 30.65 -7.05 -13.73
CA TYR A 149 31.82 -7.90 -13.53
C TYR A 149 32.15 -8.75 -14.76
N LYS A 150 31.14 -9.41 -15.35
CA LYS A 150 31.32 -10.25 -16.54
C LYS A 150 31.72 -9.47 -17.78
N THR A 151 31.31 -8.20 -17.89
CA THR A 151 31.48 -7.41 -19.12
C THR A 151 32.72 -6.51 -19.10
N ASN A 152 33.03 -5.87 -17.97
CA ASN A 152 34.01 -4.77 -17.94
C ASN A 152 35.10 -4.92 -16.87
N SER A 153 35.10 -5.98 -16.05
CA SER A 153 36.10 -6.26 -14.99
C SER A 153 36.37 -5.11 -13.98
N MET A 154 35.53 -4.07 -13.95
CA MET A 154 35.84 -2.78 -13.31
C MET A 154 35.48 -2.69 -11.82
N VAL A 155 34.81 -3.69 -11.28
CA VAL A 155 34.19 -3.60 -9.95
C VAL A 155 35.14 -4.12 -8.86
N SER A 156 35.26 -3.40 -7.74
CA SER A 156 36.23 -3.69 -6.67
C SER A 156 35.99 -5.06 -6.02
N PRO A 157 37.01 -5.93 -5.85
CA PRO A 157 36.86 -7.24 -5.18
C PRO A 157 36.17 -7.19 -3.80
N SER A 158 36.22 -6.03 -3.13
CA SER A 158 35.50 -5.80 -1.87
C SER A 158 33.98 -5.78 -2.03
N GLU A 159 33.46 -5.27 -3.15
CA GLU A 159 32.04 -5.22 -3.47
C GLU A 159 31.50 -6.61 -3.79
N LEU A 160 32.25 -7.42 -4.54
CA LEU A 160 31.91 -8.82 -4.79
C LEU A 160 31.77 -9.63 -3.49
N LYS A 161 32.70 -9.44 -2.55
CA LYS A 161 32.63 -10.09 -1.23
C LYS A 161 31.44 -9.62 -0.41
N LYS A 162 31.11 -8.32 -0.43
CA LYS A 162 29.90 -7.79 0.22
C LYS A 162 28.64 -8.39 -0.39
N MET A 163 28.59 -8.49 -1.73
CA MET A 163 27.48 -9.06 -2.47
C MET A 163 27.27 -10.54 -2.12
N ILE A 164 28.33 -11.35 -2.12
CA ILE A 164 28.27 -12.76 -1.69
C ILE A 164 27.72 -12.87 -0.27
N LYS A 165 28.29 -12.12 0.69
CA LYS A 165 27.82 -12.14 2.09
C LYS A 165 26.33 -11.81 2.21
N ASN A 166 25.88 -10.83 1.46
CA ASN A 166 24.48 -10.41 1.47
C ASN A 166 23.55 -11.46 0.83
N MET A 167 23.92 -12.02 -0.33
CA MET A 167 23.17 -13.12 -0.95
C MET A 167 23.06 -14.32 -0.02
N VAL A 168 24.13 -14.69 0.69
CA VAL A 168 24.11 -15.76 1.70
C VAL A 168 23.13 -15.44 2.81
N LYS A 169 23.21 -14.23 3.38
CA LYS A 169 22.34 -13.80 4.49
C LYS A 169 20.87 -13.89 4.11
N ILE A 170 20.48 -13.22 3.01
CA ILE A 170 19.09 -13.17 2.56
C ILE A 170 18.59 -14.56 2.17
N SER A 171 19.40 -15.37 1.46
CA SER A 171 18.99 -16.73 1.08
C SER A 171 18.69 -17.60 2.31
N LYS A 172 19.50 -17.49 3.37
CA LYS A 172 19.26 -18.23 4.62
C LYS A 172 18.03 -17.73 5.38
N GLU A 173 17.77 -16.43 5.37
CA GLU A 173 16.57 -15.85 5.99
C GLU A 173 15.29 -16.31 5.29
N VAL A 174 15.34 -16.43 3.96
CA VAL A 174 14.18 -16.66 3.10
C VAL A 174 13.91 -18.16 2.85
N SER A 175 14.97 -18.96 2.71
CA SER A 175 14.92 -20.39 2.43
C SER A 175 16.07 -21.11 3.15
N PRO A 176 15.91 -21.37 4.47
CA PRO A 176 16.94 -22.01 5.30
C PRO A 176 17.40 -23.38 4.78
N GLU A 177 16.52 -24.10 4.08
CA GLU A 177 16.80 -25.40 3.45
C GLU A 177 17.95 -25.38 2.43
N LEU A 178 18.27 -24.21 1.87
CA LEU A 178 19.37 -24.03 0.92
C LEU A 178 20.74 -23.87 1.60
N GLU A 179 20.81 -23.81 2.93
CA GLU A 179 22.04 -23.54 3.67
C GLU A 179 23.17 -24.51 3.34
N LYS A 180 22.86 -25.80 3.19
CA LYS A 180 23.85 -26.82 2.80
C LYS A 180 24.43 -26.54 1.41
N ASN A 181 23.57 -26.28 0.43
CA ASN A 181 23.99 -25.99 -0.95
C ASN A 181 24.85 -24.71 -1.02
N ILE A 182 24.47 -23.67 -0.26
CA ILE A 182 25.24 -22.43 -0.16
C ILE A 182 26.62 -22.71 0.42
N HIS A 183 26.71 -23.52 1.49
CA HIS A 183 27.98 -23.88 2.11
C HIS A 183 28.92 -24.62 1.14
N ASP A 184 28.37 -25.54 0.36
CA ASP A 184 29.13 -26.32 -0.63
C ASP A 184 29.68 -25.42 -1.75
N ILE A 185 28.90 -24.45 -2.24
CA ILE A 185 29.37 -23.44 -3.20
C ILE A 185 30.52 -22.62 -2.61
N LEU A 186 30.39 -22.14 -1.37
CA LEU A 186 31.42 -21.29 -0.74
C LEU A 186 32.74 -22.04 -0.51
N LYS A 187 32.68 -23.35 -0.24
CA LYS A 187 33.84 -24.24 -0.04
C LYS A 187 34.54 -24.64 -1.33
N THR A 188 33.87 -24.51 -2.47
CA THR A 188 34.46 -24.89 -3.77
C THR A 188 35.74 -24.10 -4.02
N LYS A 189 36.79 -24.77 -4.53
CA LYS A 189 38.05 -24.13 -4.97
C LYS A 189 37.83 -23.44 -6.33
N SER A 190 37.10 -22.34 -6.33
CA SER A 190 36.90 -21.46 -7.48
C SER A 190 37.19 -20.01 -7.08
N ASN A 191 37.33 -19.12 -8.07
CA ASN A 191 37.47 -17.70 -7.80
C ASN A 191 36.15 -17.12 -7.22
N ASP A 192 36.23 -15.92 -6.62
CA ASP A 192 35.06 -15.27 -6.00
C ASP A 192 33.93 -14.97 -7.01
N LEU A 193 34.27 -14.73 -8.29
CA LEU A 193 33.29 -14.45 -9.33
C LEU A 193 32.44 -15.69 -9.65
N ASP A 194 33.07 -16.85 -9.81
CA ASP A 194 32.39 -18.12 -10.04
C ASP A 194 31.48 -18.49 -8.86
N LYS A 195 31.95 -18.24 -7.63
CA LYS A 195 31.13 -18.42 -6.43
C LYS A 195 29.91 -17.52 -6.45
N ALA A 196 30.08 -16.25 -6.82
CA ALA A 196 28.99 -15.30 -6.89
C ALA A 196 27.98 -15.65 -7.98
N VAL A 197 28.41 -16.11 -9.15
CA VAL A 197 27.53 -16.55 -10.24
C VAL A 197 26.73 -17.80 -9.84
N ASN A 198 27.38 -18.79 -9.24
CA ASN A 198 26.70 -20.00 -8.76
C ASN A 198 25.72 -19.69 -7.63
N LEU A 199 26.10 -18.80 -6.72
CA LEU A 199 25.25 -18.35 -5.63
C LEU A 199 24.06 -17.53 -6.14
N LEU A 200 24.24 -16.72 -7.19
CA LEU A 200 23.17 -15.93 -7.81
C LEU A 200 22.00 -16.82 -8.25
N ASN A 201 22.28 -18.00 -8.81
CA ASN A 201 21.24 -18.94 -9.25
C ASN A 201 20.34 -19.37 -8.08
N ILE A 202 20.97 -19.85 -7.00
CA ILE A 202 20.27 -20.29 -5.78
C ILE A 202 19.51 -19.12 -5.16
N PHE A 203 20.16 -17.97 -5.07
CA PHE A 203 19.59 -16.76 -4.49
C PHE A 203 18.36 -16.25 -5.26
N CYS A 204 18.44 -16.14 -6.60
CA CYS A 204 17.32 -15.70 -7.44
C CYS A 204 16.16 -16.69 -7.38
N TYR A 205 16.45 -18.00 -7.36
CA TYR A 205 15.43 -19.03 -7.17
C TYR A 205 14.73 -18.90 -5.81
N ALA A 206 15.50 -18.79 -4.73
CA ALA A 206 14.98 -18.65 -3.36
C ALA A 206 14.08 -17.42 -3.22
N ILE A 207 14.58 -16.27 -3.68
CA ILE A 207 13.83 -15.01 -3.66
C ILE A 207 12.58 -15.09 -4.52
N SER A 208 12.67 -15.66 -5.72
CA SER A 208 11.52 -15.74 -6.62
C SER A 208 10.38 -16.52 -5.98
N ASN A 209 10.68 -17.67 -5.40
CA ASN A 209 9.69 -18.49 -4.70
C ASN A 209 9.09 -17.78 -3.47
N ASP A 210 9.92 -17.12 -2.67
CA ASP A 210 9.46 -16.40 -1.50
C ASP A 210 8.59 -15.19 -1.86
N LEU A 211 8.99 -14.40 -2.85
CA LEU A 211 8.19 -13.29 -3.34
C LEU A 211 6.85 -13.76 -3.90
N LEU A 212 6.82 -14.86 -4.65
CA LEU A 212 5.57 -15.44 -5.14
C LEU A 212 4.65 -15.90 -4.01
N ARG A 213 5.20 -16.52 -2.97
CA ARG A 213 4.45 -16.92 -1.77
C ARG A 213 3.94 -15.71 -1.00
N ASN A 214 4.80 -14.73 -0.76
CA ASN A 214 4.50 -13.53 0.01
C ASN A 214 3.52 -12.61 -0.74
N LYS A 215 3.57 -12.55 -2.07
CA LYS A 215 2.61 -11.80 -2.90
C LYS A 215 1.19 -12.33 -2.72
N LYS A 216 0.99 -13.65 -2.73
CA LYS A 216 -0.33 -14.26 -2.46
C LYS A 216 -0.84 -13.94 -1.05
N MET A 217 0.05 -13.97 -0.06
CA MET A 217 -0.33 -13.65 1.33
C MET A 217 -0.61 -12.15 1.50
N PHE A 218 0.17 -11.31 0.83
CA PHE A 218 0.01 -9.86 0.80
C PHE A 218 -1.32 -9.45 0.17
N GLU A 219 -1.70 -10.03 -0.96
CA GLU A 219 -2.97 -9.76 -1.63
C GLU A 219 -4.17 -10.07 -0.72
N LYS A 220 -4.13 -11.19 0.01
CA LYS A 220 -5.15 -11.53 1.02
C LYS A 220 -5.20 -10.49 2.14
N HIS A 221 -4.04 -10.07 2.63
CA HIS A 221 -3.96 -9.05 3.69
C HIS A 221 -4.48 -7.70 3.21
N LEU A 222 -4.15 -7.30 1.97
CA LEU A 222 -4.65 -6.09 1.34
C LEU A 222 -6.18 -6.12 1.20
N CYS A 223 -6.76 -7.22 0.71
CA CYS A 223 -8.21 -7.37 0.63
C CYS A 223 -8.88 -7.23 2.01
N ALA A 224 -8.33 -7.88 3.04
CA ALA A 224 -8.86 -7.77 4.40
C ALA A 224 -8.76 -6.35 4.97
N PHE A 225 -7.66 -5.63 4.66
CA PHE A 225 -7.51 -4.22 5.00
C PHE A 225 -8.56 -3.35 4.31
N VAL A 226 -8.72 -3.49 2.99
CA VAL A 226 -9.69 -2.72 2.20
C VAL A 226 -11.11 -2.97 2.70
N GLN A 227 -11.49 -4.23 2.96
CA GLN A 227 -12.80 -4.55 3.49
C GLN A 227 -13.09 -3.86 4.82
N LYS A 228 -12.14 -3.91 5.77
CA LYS A 228 -12.30 -3.26 7.08
C LYS A 228 -12.38 -1.73 6.97
N GLU A 229 -11.56 -1.13 6.12
CA GLU A 229 -11.60 0.32 5.90
C GLU A 229 -12.88 0.74 5.18
N GLN A 230 -13.38 -0.05 4.23
CA GLN A 230 -14.66 0.19 3.56
C GLN A 230 -15.81 0.15 4.58
N GLU A 231 -15.87 -0.86 5.45
CA GLU A 231 -16.86 -0.95 6.52
C GLU A 231 -16.79 0.27 7.48
N ARG A 232 -15.58 0.76 7.79
CA ARG A 232 -15.39 1.98 8.60
C ARG A 232 -15.96 3.21 7.89
N ILE A 233 -15.71 3.34 6.59
CA ILE A 233 -16.15 4.46 5.75
C ILE A 233 -17.66 4.46 5.60
N ASP A 234 -18.26 3.30 5.34
CA ASP A 234 -19.71 3.16 5.19
C ASP A 234 -20.46 3.55 6.47
N LYS A 235 -19.88 3.25 7.64
CA LYS A 235 -20.43 3.63 8.96
C LYS A 235 -20.38 5.14 9.24
N ILE A 236 -19.69 5.97 8.44
CA ILE A 236 -19.61 7.43 8.68
C ILE A 236 -20.99 8.09 8.65
N ILE A 237 -21.88 7.63 7.77
CA ILE A 237 -23.23 8.22 7.61
C ILE A 237 -24.18 7.77 8.72
N TYR A 238 -23.93 6.61 9.33
CA TYR A 238 -24.80 5.98 10.34
C TYR A 238 -24.39 6.29 11.78
N LYS A 239 -23.38 7.16 12.00
CA LYS A 239 -22.85 7.41 13.34
C LYS A 239 -23.77 8.25 14.25
N ASP A 240 -24.78 8.91 13.69
CA ASP A 240 -25.69 9.81 14.41
C ASP A 240 -27.19 9.45 14.25
N SER A 241 -27.51 8.21 13.82
CA SER A 241 -28.89 7.69 13.77
C SER A 241 -29.24 6.85 15.00
#